data_AF-A0A524PFD8-F1
#
_entry.id   AF-A0A524PFD8-F1
#
_cell.length_a   1.000
_cell.length_b   1.000
_cell.length_c   1.000
_cell.angle_alpha   90.00
_cell.angle_beta   90.00
_cell.angle_gamma   90.00
#
_symmetry.space_group_name_H-M   'P 1'
#
loop_
_entity.id
_entity.type
_entity.pdbx_description
1 polymer ?
#
loop_
_entity_poly.entity_id
_entity_poly.type
_entity_poly.pdbx_seq_one_letter_code
_entity_poly.pdbx_strand_id
1 'polypeptide(L)'
;MEMAKKIRGHGEGSIFQRSNGTWRTQLTVNGERISFGAKTKSECLEWLTTMQFHLTRSFDFRAGKTSLKTYLGQWLENHKVSIRSKTYHRYKGLAEKYIIPRLGDTDLNDLHP
;
A
#
# COMPACT_ATOMS: atom_id res chain seq x y z
N MET A 1 -29.14 20.41 -16.34
CA MET A 1 -27.71 20.46 -16.74
C MET A 1 -27.09 19.13 -16.40
N GLU A 2 -26.81 18.36 -17.44
CA GLU A 2 -26.32 16.99 -17.38
C GLU A 2 -24.83 17.01 -16.99
N MET A 3 -24.52 16.62 -15.76
CA MET A 3 -23.14 16.53 -15.30
C MET A 3 -22.52 15.28 -15.91
N ALA A 4 -21.70 15.48 -16.95
CA ALA A 4 -20.92 14.43 -17.61
C ALA A 4 -20.28 13.51 -16.56
N LYS A 5 -20.67 12.23 -16.58
CA LYS A 5 -20.19 11.19 -15.68
C LYS A 5 -18.71 10.98 -15.98
N LYS A 6 -17.84 11.74 -15.29
CA LYS A 6 -16.38 11.62 -15.37
C LYS A 6 -16.02 10.19 -15.03
N ILE A 7 -15.73 9.38 -16.06
CA ILE A 7 -15.26 8.01 -15.92
C ILE A 7 -13.92 8.12 -15.20
N ARG A 8 -13.89 7.70 -13.93
CA ARG A 8 -12.71 7.80 -13.06
C ARG A 8 -11.80 6.63 -13.38
N GLY A 9 -10.50 6.89 -13.57
CA GLY A 9 -9.51 5.84 -13.69
C GLY A 9 -9.61 4.89 -12.49
N HIS A 10 -9.67 3.59 -12.76
CA HIS A 10 -9.69 2.58 -11.72
C HIS A 10 -8.46 2.76 -10.81
N GLY A 11 -8.67 3.15 -9.54
CA GLY A 11 -7.60 3.21 -8.53
C GLY A 11 -7.03 4.60 -8.20
N GLU A 12 -7.45 5.69 -8.86
CA GLU A 12 -6.87 7.04 -8.62
C GLU A 12 -7.31 7.69 -7.30
N GLY A 13 -8.33 7.12 -6.64
CA GLY A 13 -8.95 7.69 -5.45
C GLY A 13 -9.91 8.84 -5.75
N SER A 14 -10.73 9.21 -4.77
CA SER A 14 -11.77 10.24 -4.92
C SER A 14 -11.86 11.12 -3.69
N ILE A 15 -11.80 12.44 -3.90
CA ILE A 15 -11.99 13.46 -2.88
C ILE A 15 -13.32 14.17 -3.13
N PHE A 16 -14.17 14.27 -2.11
CA PHE A 16 -15.44 15.00 -2.19
C PHE A 16 -15.83 15.61 -0.84
N GLN A 17 -16.61 16.69 -0.87
CA GLN A 17 -17.16 17.35 0.31
C GLN A 17 -18.47 16.67 0.75
N ARG A 18 -18.67 16.51 2.05
CA ARG A 18 -19.89 15.99 2.66
C ARG A 18 -20.85 17.14 3.01
N SER A 19 -22.12 16.80 3.20
CA SER A 19 -23.18 17.74 3.59
C SER A 19 -22.90 18.50 4.90
N ASN A 20 -22.07 17.93 5.78
CA ASN A 20 -21.66 18.54 7.05
C ASN A 20 -20.42 19.46 6.93
N GLY A 21 -20.01 19.83 5.70
CA GLY A 21 -18.85 20.69 5.44
C GLY A 21 -17.49 20.00 5.50
N THR A 22 -17.41 18.75 5.96
CA THR A 22 -16.14 17.98 6.02
C THR A 22 -15.78 17.36 4.67
N TRP A 23 -14.49 17.08 4.47
CA TRP A 23 -13.97 16.44 3.26
C TRP A 23 -13.77 14.95 3.50
N ARG A 24 -14.01 14.14 2.46
CA ARG A 24 -13.72 12.71 2.44
C ARG A 24 -12.86 12.38 1.24
N THR A 25 -11.81 11.61 1.47
CA THR A 25 -11.03 10.95 0.45
C THR A 25 -11.26 9.44 0.54
N GLN A 26 -11.31 8.77 -0.62
CA GLN A 26 -11.46 7.32 -0.72
C GLN A 26 -10.44 6.80 -1.70
N LEU A 27 -9.77 5.71 -1.36
CA LEU A 27 -8.79 5.04 -2.22
C LEU A 27 -9.11 3.55 -2.23
N THR A 28 -9.09 2.94 -3.41
CA THR A 28 -9.24 1.48 -3.54
C THR A 28 -7.86 0.88 -3.75
N VAL A 29 -7.44 0.04 -2.81
CA VAL A 29 -6.15 -0.65 -2.80
C VAL A 29 -6.43 -2.14 -2.82
N ASN A 30 -5.95 -2.86 -3.84
CA ASN A 30 -6.09 -4.32 -3.95
C ASN A 30 -7.54 -4.83 -3.75
N GLY A 31 -8.54 -4.08 -4.23
CA GLY A 31 -9.96 -4.42 -4.10
C GLY A 31 -10.62 -3.97 -2.79
N GLU A 32 -9.85 -3.53 -1.79
CA GLU A 32 -10.37 -2.96 -0.54
C GLU A 32 -10.47 -1.43 -0.62
N ARG A 33 -11.56 -0.85 -0.10
CA ARG A 33 -11.78 0.60 -0.11
C ARG A 33 -11.45 1.22 1.24
N ILE A 34 -10.40 2.03 1.28
CA ILE A 34 -9.99 2.80 2.44
C ILE A 34 -10.56 4.21 2.31
N SER A 35 -11.07 4.77 3.41
CA SER A 35 -11.59 6.14 3.42
C SER A 35 -11.04 6.94 4.58
N PHE A 36 -10.72 8.20 4.30
CA PHE A 36 -10.25 9.16 5.29
C PHE A 36 -11.09 10.43 5.22
N GLY A 37 -11.31 11.05 6.38
CA GLY A 37 -12.12 12.26 6.49
C GLY A 37 -11.36 13.34 7.23
N ALA A 38 -11.43 14.56 6.72
CA ALA A 38 -10.74 15.71 7.28
C ALA A 38 -11.61 16.98 7.21
N LYS A 39 -11.22 18.05 7.90
CA LYS A 39 -11.98 19.31 7.87
C LYS A 39 -11.68 20.11 6.61
N THR A 40 -10.50 19.91 6.04
CA THR A 40 -10.04 20.66 4.87
C THR A 40 -9.77 19.75 3.66
N LYS A 41 -9.83 20.34 2.48
CA LYS A 41 -9.42 19.68 1.23
C LYS A 41 -7.93 19.31 1.25
N SER A 42 -7.09 20.17 1.85
CA SER A 42 -5.63 19.99 1.89
C SER A 42 -5.24 18.72 2.63
N GLU A 43 -5.81 18.50 3.82
CA GLU A 43 -5.54 17.29 4.62
C GLU A 43 -5.93 16.00 3.88
N CYS A 44 -7.04 16.03 3.14
CA CYS A 44 -7.46 14.89 2.31
C CYS A 44 -6.54 14.65 1.11
N LEU A 45 -5.97 15.71 0.53
CA LEU A 45 -5.04 15.64 -0.60
C LEU A 45 -3.66 15.14 -0.14
N GLU A 46 -3.16 15.64 0.99
CA GLU A 46 -1.92 15.18 1.61
C GLU A 46 -1.99 13.71 1.98
N TRP A 47 -3.10 13.26 2.58
CA TRP A 47 -3.32 11.84 2.87
C TRP A 47 -3.36 11.00 1.60
N LEU A 48 -4.06 11.44 0.56
CA LEU A 48 -4.14 10.71 -0.72
C LEU A 48 -2.77 10.59 -1.37
N THR A 49 -2.00 11.68 -1.41
CA THR A 49 -0.65 11.72 -1.99
C THR A 49 0.30 10.84 -1.20
N THR A 50 0.21 10.87 0.14
CA THR A 50 1.00 10.02 1.03
C THR A 50 0.68 8.55 0.80
N MET A 51 -0.60 8.18 0.74
CA MET A 51 -1.00 6.81 0.42
C MET A 51 -0.57 6.39 -0.97
N GLN A 52 -0.76 7.21 -1.99
CA GLN A 52 -0.29 6.92 -3.35
C GLN A 52 1.21 6.76 -3.37
N PHE A 53 1.97 7.60 -2.67
CA PHE A 53 3.42 7.46 -2.54
C PHE A 53 3.81 6.16 -1.81
N HIS A 54 3.11 5.77 -0.74
CA HIS A 54 3.33 4.50 -0.07
C HIS A 54 2.98 3.32 -0.97
N LEU A 55 1.92 3.42 -1.77
CA LEU A 55 1.54 2.40 -2.73
C LEU A 55 2.57 2.30 -3.84
N THR A 56 2.91 3.40 -4.50
CA THR A 56 3.96 3.47 -5.53
C THR A 56 5.27 2.96 -4.95
N ARG A 57 5.71 3.37 -3.76
CA ARG A 57 6.95 2.88 -3.14
C ARG A 57 6.88 1.41 -2.72
N SER A 58 5.69 0.89 -2.40
CA SER A 58 5.46 -0.54 -2.18
C SER A 58 5.33 -1.33 -3.49
N PHE A 59 5.10 -0.65 -4.62
CA PHE A 59 4.93 -1.24 -5.96
C PHE A 59 6.10 -0.95 -6.92
N ASP A 60 7.03 -0.06 -6.58
CA ASP A 60 8.25 0.26 -7.34
C ASP A 60 9.33 -0.82 -7.11
N PHE A 61 8.89 -2.07 -6.97
CA PHE A 61 9.68 -3.23 -7.36
C PHE A 61 9.77 -3.19 -8.88
N ARG A 62 10.62 -2.32 -9.40
CA ARG A 62 10.90 -2.17 -10.83
C ARG A 62 11.29 -3.52 -11.43
N ALA A 63 10.28 -4.24 -11.91
CA ALA A 63 10.16 -5.01 -13.14
C ALA A 63 11.37 -5.80 -13.65
N GLY A 64 12.24 -6.34 -12.79
CA GLY A 64 13.29 -7.21 -13.33
C GLY A 64 14.04 -8.10 -12.36
N LYS A 65 14.48 -7.60 -11.19
CA LYS A 65 15.46 -8.33 -10.37
C LYS A 65 15.37 -7.99 -8.88
N THR A 66 14.21 -8.22 -8.27
CA THR A 66 14.13 -8.14 -6.80
C THR A 66 14.04 -9.53 -6.23
N SER A 67 15.07 -9.89 -5.46
CA SER A 67 15.09 -11.14 -4.71
C SER A 67 14.08 -11.14 -3.57
N LEU A 68 13.51 -12.30 -3.27
CA LEU A 68 12.52 -12.47 -2.20
C LEU A 68 13.05 -11.97 -0.84
N LYS A 69 14.35 -12.11 -0.57
CA LYS A 69 15.00 -11.59 0.65
C LYS A 69 14.87 -10.07 0.75
N THR A 70 15.13 -9.37 -0.35
CA THR A 70 15.06 -7.90 -0.41
C THR A 70 13.62 -7.43 -0.20
N TYR A 71 12.68 -8.08 -0.88
CA TYR A 71 11.26 -7.82 -0.74
C TYR A 71 10.75 -8.05 0.69
N LEU A 72 11.02 -9.23 1.27
CA LEU A 72 10.57 -9.57 2.62
C LEU A 72 11.15 -8.62 3.67
N GLY A 73 12.40 -8.20 3.52
CA GLY A 73 13.02 -7.23 4.41
C GLY A 73 12.28 -5.88 4.39
N GLN A 74 12.00 -5.35 3.20
CA GLN A 74 11.25 -4.10 3.05
C GLN A 74 9.81 -4.23 3.52
N TRP A 75 9.14 -5.34 3.19
CA TRP A 75 7.77 -5.62 3.63
C TRP A 75 7.67 -5.65 5.15
N LEU A 76 8.59 -6.34 5.83
CA LEU A 76 8.64 -6.40 7.29
C LEU A 76 8.87 -5.04 7.93
N GLU A 77 9.78 -4.22 7.39
CA GLU A 77 10.06 -2.89 7.97
C GLU A 77 8.88 -1.93 7.76
N ASN A 78 8.24 -1.95 6.59
CA ASN A 78 7.05 -1.14 6.33
C ASN A 78 5.88 -1.53 7.25
N HIS A 79 5.71 -2.82 7.54
CA HIS A 79 4.62 -3.31 8.37
C HIS A 79 4.89 -3.23 9.87
N LYS A 80 6.13 -2.98 10.29
CA LYS A 80 6.55 -2.91 11.70
C LYS A 80 5.73 -1.93 12.55
N VAL A 81 5.27 -0.83 11.96
CA VAL A 81 4.43 0.17 12.65
C VAL A 81 2.98 -0.32 12.80
N SER A 82 2.51 -1.17 11.89
CA SER A 82 1.13 -1.69 11.87
C SER A 82 0.93 -2.96 12.70
N ILE A 83 1.99 -3.72 12.97
CA ILE A 83 1.92 -5.00 13.69
C ILE A 83 2.55 -4.90 15.08
N ARG A 84 2.03 -5.67 16.04
CA ARG A 84 2.64 -5.75 17.39
C ARG A 84 4.09 -6.24 17.28
N SER A 85 4.98 -5.70 18.11
CA SER A 85 6.42 -6.04 18.09
C SER A 85 6.69 -7.55 18.19
N LYS A 86 5.91 -8.26 19.03
CA LYS A 86 6.01 -9.73 19.14
C LYS A 86 5.71 -10.45 17.82
N THR A 87 4.73 -9.96 17.06
CA THR A 87 4.39 -10.51 15.73
C THR A 87 5.49 -10.21 14.73
N TYR A 88 6.05 -8.99 14.75
CA TYR A 88 7.19 -8.63 13.91
C TYR A 88 8.39 -9.56 14.13
N HIS A 89 8.82 -9.75 15.38
CA HIS A 89 9.96 -10.62 15.70
C HIS A 89 9.70 -12.07 15.28
N ARG A 90 8.47 -12.56 15.46
CA ARG A 90 8.09 -13.90 15.02
C ARG A 90 8.16 -14.02 13.49
N TYR A 91 7.59 -13.09 12.75
CA TYR A 91 7.59 -13.10 11.29
C TYR A 91 9.01 -12.99 10.72
N LYS A 92 9.82 -12.08 11.29
CA LYS A 92 11.23 -11.93 10.95
C LYS A 92 11.99 -13.23 11.18
N GLY A 93 11.85 -13.85 12.36
CA GLY A 93 12.53 -15.11 12.66
C GLY A 93 12.10 -16.27 11.77
N LEU A 94 10.82 -16.37 11.41
CA LEU A 94 10.35 -17.38 10.46
C LEU A 94 10.92 -17.16 9.06
N ALA A 95 10.93 -15.91 8.59
CA ALA A 95 11.48 -15.54 7.30
C ALA A 95 12.98 -15.86 7.23
N GLU A 96 13.76 -15.43 8.21
CA GLU A 96 15.21 -15.64 8.28
C GLU A 96 15.59 -17.13 8.43
N LYS A 97 14.80 -17.91 9.16
CA LYS A 97 15.11 -19.32 9.43
C LYS A 97 14.67 -20.27 8.31
N TYR A 98 13.53 -20.02 7.66
CA TYR A 98 12.90 -21.00 6.77
C TYR A 98 12.73 -20.54 5.33
N ILE A 99 12.52 -19.25 5.10
CA ILE A 99 12.18 -18.74 3.77
C ILE A 99 13.44 -18.25 3.07
N ILE A 100 14.18 -17.33 3.70
CA ILE A 100 15.39 -16.70 3.13
C ILE A 100 16.46 -17.74 2.74
N PRO A 101 16.76 -18.77 3.54
CA PRO A 101 17.80 -19.74 3.18
C PRO A 101 17.47 -20.59 1.94
N ARG A 102 16.20 -20.69 1.56
CA ARG A 102 15.75 -21.56 0.46
C ARG A 102 15.35 -20.78 -0.78
N LEU A 103 14.71 -19.64 -0.59
CA LEU A 103 14.06 -18.86 -1.65
C LEU A 103 14.53 -17.40 -1.67
N GLY A 104 15.41 -17.00 -0.75
CA GLY A 104 15.77 -15.60 -0.53
C GLY A 104 16.46 -14.95 -1.73
N ASP A 105 17.26 -15.71 -2.47
CA ASP A 105 17.99 -15.23 -3.65
C ASP A 105 17.18 -15.40 -4.96
N THR A 106 16.03 -16.07 -4.91
CA THR A 106 15.12 -16.20 -6.05
C THR A 106 14.45 -14.86 -6.32
N ASP A 107 14.44 -14.44 -7.58
CA ASP A 107 13.68 -13.27 -8.00
C ASP A 107 12.19 -13.53 -7.84
N LEU A 108 11.45 -12.52 -7.37
CA LEU A 108 10.01 -12.64 -7.13
C LEU A 108 9.21 -13.11 -8.35
N ASN A 109 9.65 -12.74 -9.55
CA ASN A 109 9.00 -13.12 -10.81
C ASN A 109 9.18 -14.61 -11.14
N ASP A 110 10.21 -15.25 -10.59
CA ASP A 110 10.55 -16.64 -10.84
C ASP A 110 9.96 -17.59 -9.77
N LEU A 111 9.17 -17.05 -8.83
CA LEU A 111 8.45 -17.83 -7.83
C LEU A 111 7.18 -18.42 -8.45
N HIS A 112 7.17 -19.75 -8.60
CA HIS A 112 6.04 -20.51 -9.10
C HIS A 112 5.58 -21.57 -8.06
N PRO A 113 4.29 -21.96 -8.05
CA PRO A 113 3.73 -22.95 -7.11
C PRO A 113 4.32 -24.35 -7.22
#